data_AF-A0A2H9TER0-F1
#
_entry.id   AF-A0A2H9TER0-F1
#
_cell.length_a   1.000
_cell.length_b   1.000
_cell.length_c   1.000
_cell.angle_alpha   90.00
_cell.angle_beta   90.00
_cell.angle_gamma   90.00
#
_symmetry.space_group_name_H-M   'P 1'
#
loop_
_entity.id
_entity.type
_entity.pdbx_description
1 polymer ?
#
loop_
_entity_poly.entity_id
_entity_poly.type
_entity_poly.pdbx_seq_one_letter_code
_entity_poly.pdbx_strand_id
1 'polypeptide(L)'
;MKVNLIKRISERTGLKNVNDVFAYIHFCKSVDFEDGVILFGNVQHDFYEDASKILKSKKNYELKSEVLSRYSKMAYNHFLKLFISRGLVSEPRFVRKDVQTKYPVLSSYNFFNDSEIYIPYRKNGEERWTGRFPKEGLTDEERSFWKSHNYEFKF
;
A
#
# COMPACT_ATOMS: atom_id res chain seq x y z
N MET A 1 17.27 -10.80 7.27
CA MET A 1 16.71 -9.61 6.59
C MET A 1 15.17 -9.54 6.64
N LYS A 2 14.40 -10.59 6.25
CA LYS A 2 12.93 -10.57 6.26
C LYS A 2 12.28 -10.40 7.65
N VAL A 3 12.82 -11.03 8.70
CA VAL A 3 12.28 -10.97 10.08
C VAL A 3 12.30 -9.53 10.62
N ASN A 4 13.34 -8.75 10.30
CA ASN A 4 13.48 -7.38 10.78
C ASN A 4 12.48 -6.43 10.10
N LEU A 5 12.17 -6.65 8.82
CA LEU A 5 11.17 -5.88 8.09
C LEU A 5 9.76 -6.08 8.67
N ILE A 6 9.35 -7.33 8.91
CA ILE A 6 8.02 -7.66 9.47
C ILE A 6 7.84 -7.00 10.84
N LYS A 7 8.85 -7.10 11.71
CA LYS A 7 8.80 -6.50 13.04
C LYS A 7 8.62 -4.98 12.97
N ARG A 8 9.40 -4.30 12.13
CA ARG A 8 9.28 -2.83 11.95
C ARG A 8 7.92 -2.42 11.42
N ILE A 9 7.41 -3.11 10.40
CA ILE A 9 6.09 -2.80 9.85
C ILE A 9 5.02 -3.01 10.93
N SER A 10 5.09 -4.10 11.68
CA SER A 10 4.19 -4.38 12.81
C SER A 10 4.20 -3.25 13.83
N GLU A 11 5.38 -2.80 14.26
CA GLU A 11 5.55 -1.69 15.23
C GLU A 11 4.99 -0.36 14.71
N ARG A 12 5.27 -0.03 13.43
CA ARG A 12 4.84 1.24 12.81
C ARG A 12 3.36 1.30 12.48
N THR A 13 2.74 0.16 12.16
CA THR A 13 1.34 0.08 11.73
C THR A 13 0.39 -0.39 12.84
N GLY A 14 0.93 -0.93 13.94
CA GLY A 14 0.14 -1.56 15.01
C GLY A 14 -0.54 -2.88 14.59
N LEU A 15 -0.15 -3.46 13.45
CA LEU A 15 -0.62 -4.77 12.99
C LEU A 15 0.08 -5.86 13.79
N LYS A 16 -0.69 -6.62 14.59
CA LYS A 16 -0.15 -7.65 15.49
C LYS A 16 -0.02 -9.02 14.83
N ASN A 17 -0.87 -9.31 13.84
CA ASN A 17 -0.85 -10.58 13.12
C ASN A 17 0.13 -10.51 11.95
N VAL A 18 0.95 -11.55 11.80
CA VAL A 18 1.96 -11.63 10.73
C VAL A 18 1.33 -11.64 9.33
N ASN A 19 0.15 -12.25 9.17
CA ASN A 19 -0.58 -12.28 7.91
C ASN A 19 -1.09 -10.90 7.52
N ASP A 20 -1.53 -10.09 8.49
CA ASP A 20 -1.93 -8.71 8.23
C ASP A 20 -0.73 -7.88 7.75
N VAL A 21 0.45 -8.10 8.35
CA VAL A 21 1.70 -7.44 7.93
C VAL A 21 2.08 -7.85 6.51
N PHE A 22 1.97 -9.14 6.16
CA PHE A 22 2.21 -9.61 4.79
C PHE A 22 1.22 -9.01 3.80
N ALA A 23 -0.07 -9.03 4.13
CA ALA A 23 -1.09 -8.37 3.32
C ALA A 23 -0.76 -6.88 3.12
N TYR A 24 -0.33 -6.18 4.18
CA TYR A 24 0.05 -4.77 4.08
C TYR A 24 1.27 -4.56 3.16
N ILE A 25 2.24 -5.48 3.16
CA ILE A 25 3.37 -5.45 2.22
C ILE A 25 2.88 -5.53 0.77
N HIS A 26 1.90 -6.39 0.45
CA HIS A 26 1.33 -6.45 -0.91
C HIS A 26 0.68 -5.14 -1.32
N PHE A 27 -0.15 -4.57 -0.44
CA PHE A 27 -0.75 -3.26 -0.67
C PHE A 27 0.32 -2.19 -0.94
N CYS A 28 1.37 -2.13 -0.12
CA CYS A 28 2.49 -1.19 -0.29
C CYS A 28 3.28 -1.37 -1.59
N LYS A 29 3.42 -2.61 -2.09
CA LYS A 29 4.09 -2.91 -3.37
C LYS A 29 3.22 -2.58 -4.57
N SER A 30 1.91 -2.83 -4.47
CA SER A 30 0.99 -2.58 -5.58
C SER A 30 0.72 -1.10 -5.84
N VAL A 31 1.09 -0.21 -4.92
CA VAL A 31 0.94 1.26 -5.07
C VAL A 31 2.18 1.95 -5.66
N ASP A 32 3.28 1.21 -5.84
CA ASP A 32 4.62 1.79 -6.04
C ASP A 32 4.77 2.62 -7.33
N PHE A 33 3.86 2.45 -8.29
CA PHE A 33 3.95 3.06 -9.61
C PHE A 33 2.83 4.05 -9.96
N GLU A 34 1.83 4.23 -9.09
CA GLU A 34 0.58 4.95 -9.43
C GLU A 34 0.21 6.01 -8.40
N ASP A 35 1.12 6.91 -8.03
CA ASP A 35 0.85 8.02 -7.11
C ASP A 35 0.27 7.61 -5.73
N GLY A 36 0.59 6.40 -5.25
CA GLY A 36 0.04 5.87 -4.00
C GLY A 36 -1.34 5.20 -4.14
N VAL A 37 -1.87 5.11 -5.36
CA VAL A 37 -3.15 4.47 -5.69
C VAL A 37 -3.03 2.95 -5.62
N ILE A 38 -3.89 2.33 -4.82
CA ILE A 38 -3.97 0.87 -4.71
C ILE A 38 -4.87 0.37 -5.83
N LEU A 39 -4.26 -0.21 -6.86
CA LEU A 39 -5.02 -0.86 -7.94
C LEU A 39 -5.49 -2.24 -7.48
N PHE A 40 -6.81 -2.39 -7.38
CA PHE A 40 -7.53 -3.61 -7.01
C PHE A 40 -7.01 -4.87 -7.72
N GLY A 41 -6.72 -4.78 -9.03
CA GLY A 41 -6.25 -5.91 -9.83
C GLY A 41 -4.88 -6.44 -9.42
N ASN A 42 -3.94 -5.54 -9.05
CA ASN A 42 -2.56 -5.92 -8.74
C ASN A 42 -2.49 -6.64 -7.38
N VAL A 43 -3.14 -6.10 -6.36
CA VAL A 43 -3.17 -6.73 -5.04
C VAL A 43 -3.91 -8.07 -5.06
N GLN A 44 -4.99 -8.20 -5.84
CA GLN A 44 -5.68 -9.47 -5.99
C GLN A 44 -4.85 -10.52 -6.73
N HIS A 45 -4.09 -10.10 -7.73
CA HIS A 45 -3.17 -10.98 -8.43
C HIS A 45 -2.08 -11.49 -7.47
N ASP A 46 -1.53 -10.62 -6.62
CA ASP A 46 -0.56 -11.01 -5.58
C ASP A 46 -1.14 -12.08 -4.63
N PHE A 47 -2.36 -11.86 -4.11
CA PHE A 47 -3.02 -12.85 -3.26
C PHE A 47 -3.32 -14.17 -3.99
N TYR A 48 -3.66 -14.09 -5.28
CA TYR A 48 -3.88 -15.26 -6.12
C TYR A 48 -2.58 -16.07 -6.31
N GLU A 49 -1.47 -15.40 -6.63
CA GLU A 49 -0.17 -16.03 -6.83
C GLU A 49 0.35 -16.72 -5.58
N ASP A 50 0.20 -16.08 -4.41
CA ASP A 50 0.63 -16.66 -3.14
C ASP A 50 -0.22 -17.88 -2.76
N ALA A 51 -1.55 -17.80 -2.93
CA ALA A 51 -2.43 -18.94 -2.73
C ALA A 51 -2.07 -20.09 -3.68
N SER A 52 -1.86 -19.79 -4.97
CA SER A 52 -1.44 -20.76 -5.99
C SER A 52 -0.12 -21.46 -5.63
N LYS A 53 0.89 -20.72 -5.18
CA LYS A 53 2.18 -21.28 -4.74
C LYS A 53 2.05 -22.22 -3.53
N ILE A 54 1.29 -21.82 -2.51
CA ILE A 54 1.04 -22.65 -1.32
C ILE A 54 0.32 -23.95 -1.67
N LEU A 55 -0.56 -23.92 -2.67
CA LEU A 55 -1.32 -25.10 -3.09
C LEU A 55 -0.50 -26.03 -3.97
N LYS A 56 0.29 -25.48 -4.91
CA LYS A 56 1.23 -26.26 -5.72
C LYS A 56 2.24 -27.01 -4.85
N SER A 57 2.70 -26.41 -3.74
CA SER A 57 3.63 -27.07 -2.82
C SER A 57 2.99 -28.21 -2.01
N LYS A 58 1.65 -28.23 -1.88
CA LYS A 58 0.90 -29.27 -1.17
C LYS A 58 0.51 -30.48 -2.04
N LYS A 59 1.03 -30.57 -3.27
CA LYS A 59 0.99 -31.71 -4.23
C LYS A 59 -0.36 -32.40 -4.56
N ASN A 60 -1.49 -32.06 -3.94
CA ASN A 60 -2.73 -32.85 -4.05
C ASN A 60 -4.02 -32.09 -4.35
N TYR A 61 -3.98 -30.85 -4.83
CA TYR A 61 -5.20 -30.12 -5.18
C TYR A 61 -5.05 -29.36 -6.51
N GLU A 62 -5.75 -29.83 -7.55
CA GLU A 62 -6.17 -28.96 -8.66
C GLU A 62 -7.32 -28.09 -8.16
N LEU A 63 -7.00 -26.96 -7.54
CA LEU A 63 -8.01 -25.95 -7.29
C LEU A 63 -8.38 -25.28 -8.61
N LYS A 64 -9.66 -25.37 -8.96
CA LYS A 64 -10.23 -24.66 -10.11
C LYS A 64 -9.90 -23.17 -9.98
N SER A 65 -9.39 -22.57 -11.05
CA SER A 65 -9.01 -21.14 -11.13
C SER A 65 -10.07 -20.19 -10.52
N GLU A 66 -11.35 -20.53 -10.67
CA GLU A 66 -12.46 -19.77 -10.10
C GLU A 66 -12.45 -19.71 -8.56
N VAL A 67 -12.05 -20.78 -7.88
CA VAL A 67 -11.98 -20.81 -6.41
C VAL A 67 -10.85 -19.91 -5.90
N LEU A 68 -9.70 -19.93 -6.58
CA LEU A 68 -8.57 -19.05 -6.27
C LEU A 68 -8.94 -17.58 -6.48
N SER A 69 -9.64 -17.28 -7.58
CA SER A 69 -10.12 -15.93 -7.87
C SER A 69 -11.12 -15.43 -6.82
N ARG A 70 -12.06 -16.29 -6.38
CA ARG A 70 -12.99 -15.94 -5.29
C ARG A 70 -12.23 -15.70 -3.97
N TYR A 71 -11.28 -16.56 -3.64
CA TYR A 71 -10.44 -16.42 -2.45
C TYR A 71 -9.65 -15.10 -2.45
N SER A 72 -8.97 -14.77 -3.55
CA SER A 72 -8.17 -13.54 -3.64
C SER A 72 -9.04 -12.29 -3.52
N LYS A 73 -10.25 -12.29 -4.10
CA LYS A 73 -11.22 -11.20 -3.95
C LYS A 73 -11.70 -11.03 -2.51
N MET A 74 -11.99 -12.14 -1.82
CA MET A 74 -12.38 -12.10 -0.41
C MET A 74 -11.24 -11.60 0.48
N ALA A 75 -10.02 -12.09 0.27
CA ALA A 75 -8.83 -11.66 1.00
C ALA A 75 -8.58 -10.16 0.81
N TYR A 76 -8.60 -9.68 -0.43
CA TYR A 76 -8.47 -8.26 -0.73
C TYR A 76 -9.51 -7.42 0.02
N ASN A 77 -10.79 -7.77 -0.06
CA ASN A 77 -11.86 -7.01 0.59
C ASN A 77 -11.74 -7.01 2.11
N HIS A 78 -11.32 -8.14 2.69
CA HIS A 78 -11.08 -8.26 4.12
C HIS A 78 -9.96 -7.32 4.58
N PHE A 79 -8.79 -7.39 3.94
CA PHE A 79 -7.64 -6.58 4.33
C PHE A 79 -7.82 -5.10 4.00
N LEU A 80 -8.49 -4.76 2.89
CA LEU A 80 -8.80 -3.36 2.58
C LEU A 80 -9.64 -2.73 3.72
N LYS A 81 -10.71 -3.40 4.16
CA LYS A 81 -11.53 -2.91 5.27
C LYS A 81 -10.74 -2.78 6.57
N LEU A 82 -9.91 -3.77 6.89
CA LEU A 82 -9.02 -3.72 8.04
C LEU A 82 -8.10 -2.50 7.98
N PHE A 83 -7.41 -2.29 6.87
CA PHE A 83 -6.44 -1.20 6.72
C PHE A 83 -7.09 0.17 6.68
N ILE A 84 -8.31 0.29 6.13
CA ILE A 84 -9.09 1.52 6.23
C ILE A 84 -9.48 1.83 7.67
N SER A 85 -9.98 0.84 8.43
CA SER A 85 -10.33 1.05 9.84
C SER A 85 -9.14 1.44 10.73
N ARG A 86 -7.93 1.04 10.33
CA ARG A 86 -6.67 1.44 10.99
C ARG A 86 -6.12 2.78 10.46
N GLY A 87 -6.75 3.33 9.42
CA GLY A 87 -6.31 4.50 8.67
C GLY A 87 -4.92 4.33 8.04
N LEU A 88 -4.58 3.10 7.68
CA LEU A 88 -3.39 2.78 6.89
C LEU A 88 -3.64 3.02 5.39
N VAL A 89 -4.90 2.88 4.98
CA VAL A 89 -5.42 3.07 3.63
C VAL A 89 -6.63 4.00 3.69
N SER A 90 -6.85 4.84 2.69
CA SER A 90 -8.04 5.69 2.62
C SER A 90 -9.24 4.90 2.10
N GLU A 91 -10.44 5.38 2.41
CA GLU A 91 -11.61 5.03 1.62
C GLU A 91 -11.37 5.35 0.13
N PRO A 92 -11.98 4.59 -0.81
CA PRO A 92 -11.88 4.89 -2.22
C PRO A 92 -12.36 6.30 -2.55
N ARG A 93 -11.50 7.09 -3.18
CA ARG A 93 -11.77 8.48 -3.57
C ARG A 93 -11.34 8.75 -5.01
N PHE A 94 -11.86 9.83 -5.59
CA PHE A 94 -11.35 10.32 -6.88
C PHE A 94 -9.96 10.89 -6.66
N VAL A 95 -8.98 10.24 -7.27
CA VAL A 95 -7.56 10.61 -7.16
C VAL A 95 -7.09 11.50 -8.31
N ARG A 96 -7.83 11.51 -9.42
CA ARG A 96 -7.58 12.35 -10.60
C ARG A 96 -8.90 13.00 -11.05
N LYS A 97 -8.85 14.25 -11.52
CA LYS A 97 -10.04 15.08 -11.80
C LYS A 97 -10.93 14.54 -12.92
N ASP A 98 -10.36 13.73 -13.80
CA ASP A 98 -10.95 13.21 -15.03
C ASP A 98 -11.29 11.71 -14.97
N VAL A 99 -11.09 11.08 -13.80
CA VAL A 99 -11.26 9.63 -13.65
C VAL A 99 -12.62 9.32 -13.01
N GLN A 100 -13.40 8.45 -13.66
CA GLN A 100 -14.72 8.00 -13.16
C GLN A 100 -14.63 6.94 -12.06
N THR A 101 -13.44 6.37 -11.84
CA THR A 101 -13.21 5.30 -10.87
C THR A 101 -12.60 5.85 -9.59
N LYS A 102 -13.16 5.47 -8.44
CA LYS A 102 -12.59 5.75 -7.13
C LYS A 102 -11.58 4.69 -6.75
N TYR A 103 -10.43 5.11 -6.22
CA TYR A 103 -9.41 4.19 -5.75
C TYR A 103 -9.02 4.45 -4.30
N PRO A 104 -8.74 3.40 -3.51
CA PRO A 104 -8.12 3.56 -2.21
C PRO A 104 -6.66 4.00 -2.38
N VAL A 105 -6.16 4.79 -1.43
CA VAL A 105 -4.80 5.32 -1.45
C VAL A 105 -4.07 4.90 -0.19
N LEU A 106 -2.80 4.55 -0.30
CA LEU A 106 -1.96 4.32 0.88
C LEU A 106 -1.84 5.63 1.66
N SER A 107 -2.38 5.68 2.88
CA SER A 107 -2.57 6.92 3.65
C SER A 107 -1.64 7.03 4.85
N SER A 108 -0.69 6.10 4.98
CA SER A 108 0.19 6.00 6.13
C SER A 108 1.56 5.44 5.73
N TYR A 109 2.34 5.03 6.74
CA TYR A 109 3.67 4.46 6.60
C TYR A 109 3.75 3.39 5.48
N ASN A 110 4.63 3.61 4.49
CA ASN A 110 5.09 2.60 3.55
C ASN A 110 6.50 2.17 3.97
N PHE A 111 6.80 0.88 3.96
CA PHE A 111 8.14 0.40 4.33
C PHE A 111 9.23 0.81 3.32
N PHE A 112 8.87 1.17 2.08
CA PHE A 112 9.82 1.78 1.13
C PHE A 112 10.31 3.17 1.57
N ASN A 113 9.59 3.85 2.48
CA ASN A 113 10.06 5.09 3.08
C ASN A 113 11.36 4.87 3.88
N ASP A 114 11.53 3.69 4.48
CA ASP A 114 12.74 3.34 5.23
C ASP A 114 13.93 3.02 4.31
N SER A 115 13.70 2.88 3.00
CA SER A 115 14.76 2.68 2.01
C SER A 115 15.34 3.98 1.46
N GLU A 116 14.90 5.14 1.98
CA GLU A 116 15.30 6.49 1.56
C GLU A 116 15.11 6.81 0.06
N ILE A 117 14.45 5.94 -0.70
CA ILE A 117 14.14 6.18 -2.13
C ILE A 117 13.12 7.33 -2.26
N TYR A 118 12.27 7.50 -1.24
CA TYR A 118 11.20 8.49 -1.24
C TYR A 118 11.18 9.30 0.06
N ILE A 119 10.79 10.56 -0.06
CA ILE A 119 10.54 11.50 1.03
C ILE A 119 9.04 11.51 1.30
N PRO A 120 8.57 11.12 2.49
CA PRO A 120 7.16 11.23 2.86
C PRO A 120 6.71 12.69 2.85
N TYR A 121 5.50 12.96 2.38
CA TYR A 121 4.85 14.26 2.51
C TYR A 121 3.45 14.15 3.12
N ARG A 122 2.99 15.24 3.73
CA ARG A 122 1.58 15.45 4.11
C ARG A 122 1.10 16.77 3.55
N LYS A 123 -0.19 16.89 3.25
CA LYS A 123 -0.79 18.19 2.93
C LYS A 123 -1.16 18.90 4.23
N ASN A 124 -1.04 20.22 4.26
CA ASN A 124 -1.32 21.03 5.43
C ASN A 124 -2.77 20.80 5.89
N GLY A 125 -2.93 20.49 7.17
CA GLY A 125 -4.21 20.04 7.76
C GLY A 125 -4.43 18.52 7.81
N GLU A 126 -3.54 17.71 7.22
CA GLU A 126 -3.60 16.25 7.36
C GLU A 126 -2.79 15.77 8.57
N GLU A 127 -3.42 14.96 9.42
CA GLU A 127 -2.78 14.41 10.64
C GLU A 127 -1.70 13.34 10.33
N ARG A 128 -1.68 12.82 9.10
CA ARG A 128 -0.85 11.69 8.69
C ARG A 128 -0.08 12.01 7.42
N TRP A 129 1.02 11.29 7.19
CA TRP A 129 1.78 11.33 5.94
C TRP A 129 0.94 10.66 4.84
N THR A 130 0.57 11.41 3.81
CA THR A 130 -0.43 11.02 2.81
C THR A 130 0.13 10.71 1.44
N GLY A 131 1.43 10.95 1.24
CA GLY A 131 2.11 10.59 0.00
C GLY A 131 3.62 10.59 0.14
N ARG A 132 4.28 10.52 -1.01
CA ARG A 132 5.73 10.40 -1.12
C ARG A 132 6.25 11.10 -2.36
N PHE A 133 7.48 11.58 -2.32
CA PHE A 133 8.17 12.23 -3.43
C PHE A 133 9.51 11.54 -3.67
N PRO A 134 9.94 11.28 -4.92
CA PRO A 134 11.28 10.73 -5.18
C PRO A 134 12.37 11.60 -4.55
N LYS A 135 13.29 11.01 -3.78
CA LYS A 135 14.34 11.75 -3.08
C LYS A 135 15.34 12.38 -4.07
N GLU A 136 15.63 11.70 -5.17
CA GLU A 136 16.60 12.15 -6.18
C GLU A 136 16.11 13.35 -7.02
N GLY A 137 14.81 13.68 -6.99
CA GLY A 137 14.20 14.70 -7.85
C GLY A 137 13.50 15.82 -7.10
N LEU A 138 13.93 16.18 -5.87
CA LEU A 138 13.33 17.30 -5.13
C LEU A 138 14.37 18.40 -4.88
N THR A 139 14.58 19.22 -5.92
CA THR A 139 15.39 20.44 -5.85
C THR A 139 14.80 21.43 -4.83
N ASP A 140 15.59 22.41 -4.39
CA ASP A 140 15.11 23.44 -3.45
C ASP A 140 13.97 24.29 -4.03
N GLU A 141 13.97 24.48 -5.36
CA GLU A 141 12.93 25.17 -6.12
C GLU A 141 11.62 24.37 -6.11
N GLU A 142 11.66 23.08 -6.44
CA GLU A 142 10.49 22.19 -6.37
C GLU A 142 9.97 22.10 -4.94
N ARG A 143 10.87 22.00 -3.96
CA ARG A 143 10.50 21.96 -2.54
C ARG A 143 9.76 23.23 -2.11
N SER A 144 10.19 24.39 -2.62
CA SER A 144 9.53 25.67 -2.37
C SER A 144 8.18 25.78 -3.07
N PHE A 145 8.07 25.29 -4.31
CA PHE A 145 6.81 25.17 -5.04
C PHE A 145 5.80 24.29 -4.30
N TRP A 146 6.18 23.10 -3.84
CA TRP A 146 5.26 22.20 -3.15
C TRP A 146 4.85 22.76 -1.77
N LYS A 147 5.77 23.39 -1.04
CA LYS A 147 5.44 24.10 0.20
C LYS A 147 4.41 25.21 -0.01
N SER A 148 4.51 25.98 -1.09
CA SER A 148 3.50 27.01 -1.42
C SER A 148 2.13 26.42 -1.77
N HIS A 149 2.08 25.14 -2.14
CA HIS A 149 0.86 24.35 -2.36
C HIS A 149 0.43 23.54 -1.12
N ASN A 150 0.89 23.93 0.07
CA ASN A 150 0.58 23.32 1.35
C ASN A 150 1.13 21.90 1.53
N TYR A 151 2.29 21.55 0.96
CA TYR A 151 2.95 20.27 1.23
C TYR A 151 4.03 20.42 2.30
N GLU A 152 4.07 19.49 3.24
CA GLU A 152 5.12 19.36 4.25
C GLU A 152 5.87 18.04 4.03
N PHE A 153 7.20 18.08 4.05
CA PHE A 153 8.07 16.91 3.82
C PHE A 153 8.80 16.48 5.09
N LYS A 154 8.99 15.17 5.28
CA LYS A 154 9.77 14.60 6.40
C LYS A 154 11.16 14.20 5.92
N PHE A 155 12.17 15.00 6.30
CA PHE A 155 13.59 14.70 6.09
C PHE A 155 14.16 13.89 7.25
#